data_AF-A0A0D7E7Z7-F1
#
_entry.id   AF-A0A0D7E7Z7-F1
#
_cell.length_a   1.000
_cell.length_b   1.000
_cell.length_c   1.000
_cell.angle_alpha   90.00
_cell.angle_beta   90.00
_cell.angle_gamma   90.00
#
_symmetry.space_group_name_H-M   'P 1'
#
loop_
_entity.id
_entity.type
_entity.pdbx_description
1 polymer ?
#
loop_
_entity_poly.entity_id
_entity_poly.type
_entity_poly.pdbx_seq_one_letter_code
_entity_poly.pdbx_strand_id
1 'polypeptide(L)'
;MLVRLLSLFALVLFVSAEAHAAKRVDLDYHVRFLPDEDEAEVQLILEKGEAVRSLEFNLGDDGYYSDFVADGEWLQASPERGAWRPAEGKARLSYRVRISHPRDNGRYDARMTSDWALFRGDDLVPPARLDQVDGVKLVSRITFELPEGWKSIETGWPRVGKNRFRVDNRERLFDRPTGWMLAGKLGTRRAKLGETDVTIAAPVGEGVRRMDILTMLTFVWPEIQHVFPRDPEKLLIVGAGDPMWRGGLSAPNSFYMHADRPLVSENGTSSLVHELVHVFSRIQDTDRSDWISEGLAEYYAIELVRRAGGMSEDRYQAVREELSDWSRKVDSLRTARSTGPVTARAVLLLQELDKEIRQRSKSRYSLDDVSRGLMRLDKVSTQDFIDITETLLGGGSKVLDTRLLR
;
A
#
# COMPACT_ATOMS: atom_id res chain seq x y z
N MET A 1 26.29 -45.73 40.59
CA MET A 1 25.08 -44.98 41.02
C MET A 1 24.95 -43.61 40.32
N LEU A 2 25.36 -43.49 39.05
CA LEU A 2 25.25 -42.23 38.28
C LEU A 2 24.62 -42.40 36.88
N VAL A 3 24.27 -43.64 36.50
CA VAL A 3 23.74 -43.96 35.16
C VAL A 3 22.21 -44.07 35.16
N ARG A 4 21.57 -44.17 36.35
CA ARG A 4 20.10 -44.23 36.48
C ARG A 4 19.41 -42.88 36.63
N LEU A 5 20.15 -41.78 36.81
CA LEU A 5 19.58 -40.42 36.89
C LEU A 5 19.52 -39.71 35.53
N LEU A 6 20.31 -40.14 34.55
CA LEU A 6 20.31 -39.55 33.20
C LEU A 6 19.17 -40.07 32.31
N SER A 7 18.60 -41.24 32.64
CA SER A 7 17.47 -41.81 31.91
C SER A 7 16.11 -41.22 32.29
N LEU A 8 16.02 -40.44 33.39
CA LEU A 8 14.79 -39.75 33.78
C LEU A 8 14.68 -38.32 33.22
N PHE A 9 15.79 -37.70 32.82
CA PHE A 9 15.78 -36.34 32.24
C PHE A 9 15.56 -36.32 30.72
N ALA A 10 15.83 -37.43 30.03
CA ALA A 10 15.55 -37.59 28.61
C ALA A 10 14.07 -37.91 28.30
N LEU A 11 13.27 -38.26 29.32
CA LEU A 11 11.86 -38.62 29.16
C LEU A 11 10.88 -37.48 29.49
N VAL A 12 11.38 -36.31 29.93
CA VAL A 12 10.53 -35.13 30.28
C VAL A 12 10.60 -34.02 29.23
N LEU A 13 11.48 -34.11 28.23
CA LEU A 13 11.50 -33.17 27.09
C LEU A 13 10.62 -33.60 25.90
N PHE A 14 9.86 -34.69 26.05
CA PHE A 14 8.76 -35.07 25.16
C PHE A 14 7.39 -34.65 25.72
N VAL A 15 7.35 -33.69 26.65
CA VAL A 15 6.11 -32.95 26.95
C VAL A 15 5.83 -32.05 25.75
N SER A 16 5.09 -32.61 24.81
CA SER A 16 3.96 -31.95 24.17
C SER A 16 4.20 -30.49 23.77
N ALA A 17 5.17 -30.23 22.91
CA ALA A 17 4.93 -29.23 21.88
C ALA A 17 3.98 -29.89 20.86
N GLU A 18 2.72 -30.10 21.27
CA GLU A 18 1.65 -30.03 20.30
C GLU A 18 1.74 -28.59 19.79
N ALA A 19 2.45 -28.40 18.67
CA ALA A 19 2.22 -27.25 17.83
C ALA A 19 0.73 -27.35 17.49
N HIS A 20 -0.12 -26.70 18.30
CA HIS A 20 -1.54 -26.59 18.06
C HIS A 20 -1.65 -25.91 16.70
N ALA A 21 -1.85 -26.73 15.67
CA ALA A 21 -2.00 -26.26 14.31
C ALA A 21 -3.20 -25.31 14.35
N ALA A 22 -2.96 -24.03 14.04
CA ALA A 22 -3.98 -23.01 14.14
C ALA A 22 -5.24 -23.48 13.42
N LYS A 23 -6.39 -23.45 14.11
CA LYS A 23 -7.67 -23.86 13.55
C LYS A 23 -8.00 -22.88 12.43
N ARG A 24 -7.95 -23.35 11.18
CA ARG A 24 -8.24 -22.51 10.02
C ARG A 24 -9.75 -22.36 9.86
N VAL A 25 -10.19 -21.13 9.74
CA VAL A 25 -11.60 -20.78 9.50
C VAL A 25 -11.64 -19.88 8.28
N ASP A 26 -12.48 -20.24 7.31
CA ASP A 26 -12.62 -19.46 6.09
C ASP A 26 -13.44 -18.18 6.37
N LEU A 27 -12.96 -17.07 5.83
CA LEU A 27 -13.62 -15.77 5.79
C LEU A 27 -13.75 -15.36 4.32
N ASP A 28 -14.92 -15.53 3.72
CA ASP A 28 -15.14 -15.17 2.32
C ASP A 28 -15.86 -13.82 2.23
N TYR A 29 -15.29 -12.91 1.45
CA TYR A 29 -15.92 -11.66 1.04
C TYR A 29 -16.62 -11.87 -0.30
N HIS A 30 -17.87 -11.47 -0.40
CA HIS A 30 -18.62 -11.44 -1.65
C HIS A 30 -19.04 -10.01 -1.97
N VAL A 31 -18.79 -9.57 -3.20
CA VAL A 31 -19.09 -8.20 -3.63
C VAL A 31 -19.91 -8.27 -4.92
N ARG A 32 -21.07 -7.62 -4.92
CA ARG A 32 -21.96 -7.49 -6.08
C ARG A 32 -22.14 -6.01 -6.39
N PHE A 33 -21.74 -5.59 -7.60
CA PHE A 33 -21.89 -4.19 -8.01
C PHE A 33 -23.31 -3.89 -8.49
N LEU A 34 -23.81 -2.71 -8.14
CA LEU A 34 -25.11 -2.14 -8.53
C LEU A 34 -24.90 -0.80 -9.23
N PRO A 35 -24.52 -0.79 -10.53
CA PRO A 35 -24.17 0.44 -11.24
C PRO A 35 -25.27 1.49 -11.26
N ASP A 36 -26.53 1.08 -11.35
CA ASP A 36 -27.69 1.98 -11.39
C ASP A 36 -27.91 2.74 -10.08
N GLU A 37 -27.38 2.20 -8.97
CA GLU A 37 -27.53 2.73 -7.61
C GLU A 37 -26.24 3.38 -7.10
N ASP A 38 -25.13 3.27 -7.86
CA ASP A 38 -23.78 3.68 -7.43
C ASP A 38 -23.31 3.00 -6.12
N GLU A 39 -23.76 1.77 -5.89
CA GLU A 39 -23.50 0.99 -4.69
C GLU A 39 -22.92 -0.40 -4.99
N ALA A 40 -22.24 -0.99 -4.01
CA ALA A 40 -21.99 -2.42 -3.98
C ALA A 40 -22.64 -3.04 -2.74
N GLU A 41 -23.20 -4.23 -2.93
CA GLU A 41 -23.54 -5.11 -1.81
C GLU A 41 -22.31 -5.92 -1.43
N VAL A 42 -21.91 -5.82 -0.18
CA VAL A 42 -20.77 -6.54 0.39
C VAL A 42 -21.29 -7.53 1.41
N GLN A 43 -20.78 -8.77 1.37
CA GLN A 43 -21.03 -9.79 2.37
C GLN A 43 -19.71 -10.31 2.94
N LEU A 44 -19.66 -10.44 4.26
CA LEU A 44 -18.63 -11.15 5.00
C LEU A 44 -19.24 -12.46 5.48
N ILE A 45 -18.63 -13.58 5.10
CA ILE A 45 -19.12 -14.92 5.44
C ILE A 45 -18.05 -15.64 6.24
N LEU A 46 -18.35 -15.93 7.50
CA LEU A 46 -17.54 -16.78 8.36
C LEU A 46 -18.09 -18.20 8.29
N GLU A 47 -17.24 -19.17 7.95
CA GLU A 47 -17.66 -20.58 7.92
C GLU A 47 -17.92 -21.13 9.34
N LYS A 48 -17.30 -20.52 10.36
CA LYS A 48 -17.52 -20.79 11.79
C LYS A 48 -17.52 -19.49 12.57
N GLY A 49 -18.69 -18.91 12.80
CA GLY A 49 -18.90 -17.65 13.49
C GLY A 49 -18.45 -17.70 14.94
N GLU A 50 -18.52 -18.85 15.60
CA GLU A 50 -18.00 -19.03 16.97
C GLU A 50 -16.47 -18.86 17.09
N ALA A 51 -15.76 -18.78 15.96
CA ALA A 51 -14.33 -18.47 15.93
C ALA A 51 -14.03 -16.97 16.15
N VAL A 52 -15.01 -16.10 15.95
CA VAL A 52 -14.90 -14.64 16.06
C VAL A 52 -15.92 -14.16 17.09
N ARG A 53 -15.43 -13.54 18.17
CA ARG A 53 -16.29 -13.00 19.24
C ARG A 53 -16.89 -11.66 18.83
N SER A 54 -16.10 -10.81 18.19
CA SER A 54 -16.58 -9.56 17.61
C SER A 54 -15.68 -9.02 16.50
N LEU A 55 -16.30 -8.25 15.61
CA LEU A 55 -15.64 -7.35 14.65
C LEU A 55 -16.19 -5.95 14.86
N GLU A 56 -15.38 -5.04 15.39
CA GLU A 56 -15.75 -3.64 15.59
C GLU A 56 -15.23 -2.79 14.43
N PHE A 57 -16.10 -2.45 13.49
CA PHE A 57 -15.80 -1.67 12.31
C PHE A 57 -15.73 -0.16 12.60
N ASN A 58 -14.77 0.49 11.94
CA ASN A 58 -14.71 1.94 11.75
C ASN A 58 -15.30 2.28 10.38
N LEU A 59 -16.53 2.80 10.37
CA LEU A 59 -17.30 3.12 9.17
C LEU A 59 -16.98 4.52 8.61
N GLY A 60 -16.22 5.34 9.34
CA GLY A 60 -15.96 6.73 8.97
C GLY A 60 -17.19 7.63 9.10
N ASP A 61 -17.02 8.91 8.79
CA ASP A 61 -18.02 9.98 8.93
C ASP A 61 -18.71 10.37 7.61
N ASP A 62 -18.28 9.80 6.48
CA ASP A 62 -18.83 10.10 5.15
C ASP A 62 -20.23 9.50 4.91
N GLY A 63 -20.68 8.56 5.74
CA GLY A 63 -22.00 7.93 5.61
C GLY A 63 -22.14 7.02 4.38
N TYR A 64 -21.06 6.40 3.91
CA TYR A 64 -21.08 5.53 2.73
C TYR A 64 -21.65 4.14 2.96
N TYR A 65 -21.82 3.71 4.21
CA TYR A 65 -22.27 2.35 4.55
C TYR A 65 -23.71 2.36 5.06
N SER A 66 -24.52 1.43 4.57
CA SER A 66 -25.95 1.33 4.89
C SER A 66 -26.45 -0.12 4.89
N ASP A 67 -27.71 -0.30 5.29
CA ASP A 67 -28.48 -1.54 5.13
C ASP A 67 -27.81 -2.81 5.69
N PHE A 68 -27.26 -2.67 6.90
CA PHE A 68 -26.64 -3.78 7.62
C PHE A 68 -27.66 -4.87 7.99
N VAL A 69 -27.35 -6.10 7.61
CA VAL A 69 -28.09 -7.32 7.97
C VAL A 69 -27.09 -8.37 8.45
N ALA A 70 -27.31 -8.91 9.64
CA ALA A 70 -26.36 -9.81 10.28
C ALA A 70 -27.04 -11.09 10.79
N ASP A 71 -26.38 -12.22 10.57
CA ASP A 71 -26.59 -13.41 11.38
C ASP A 71 -25.85 -13.20 12.72
N GLY A 72 -26.58 -13.28 13.82
CA GLY A 72 -26.10 -12.89 15.14
C GLY A 72 -26.54 -11.47 15.50
N GLU A 73 -25.66 -10.69 16.11
CA GLU A 73 -25.98 -9.35 16.62
C GLU A 73 -25.19 -8.27 15.85
N TRP A 74 -25.89 -7.26 15.33
CA TRP A 74 -25.29 -6.01 14.85
C TRP A 74 -25.61 -4.88 15.82
N LEU A 75 -24.58 -4.26 16.37
CA LEU A 75 -24.70 -3.15 17.32
C LEU A 75 -24.03 -1.91 16.72
N GLN A 76 -24.80 -0.84 16.54
CA GLN A 76 -24.27 0.42 16.01
C GLN A 76 -24.39 1.50 17.10
N ALA A 77 -23.24 1.83 17.72
CA ALA A 77 -23.18 2.81 18.80
C ALA A 77 -23.26 4.25 18.26
N SER A 78 -22.79 4.47 17.03
CA SER A 78 -22.86 5.73 16.30
C SER A 78 -22.82 5.45 14.79
N PRO A 79 -23.17 6.43 13.93
CA PRO A 79 -23.07 6.27 12.48
C PRO A 79 -21.68 5.79 12.01
N GLU A 80 -20.63 6.19 12.71
CA GLU A 80 -19.23 5.94 12.35
C GLU A 80 -18.70 4.59 12.89
N ARG A 81 -19.45 3.90 13.76
CA ARG A 81 -18.96 2.68 14.46
C ARG A 81 -20.04 1.62 14.56
N GLY A 82 -19.76 0.44 14.00
CA GLY A 82 -20.62 -0.73 14.06
C GLY A 82 -19.86 -1.97 14.56
N ALA A 83 -20.51 -2.81 15.35
CA ALA A 83 -19.94 -4.04 15.90
C ALA A 83 -20.81 -5.23 15.51
N TRP A 84 -20.18 -6.23 14.88
CA TRP A 84 -20.81 -7.50 14.57
C TRP A 84 -20.36 -8.58 15.54
N ARG A 85 -21.31 -9.29 16.16
CA ARG A 85 -21.09 -10.54 16.89
C ARG A 85 -21.74 -11.68 16.10
N PRO A 86 -20.95 -12.50 15.38
CA PRO A 86 -21.48 -13.59 14.58
C PRO A 86 -22.26 -14.62 15.40
N ALA A 87 -23.31 -15.20 14.81
CA ALA A 87 -23.95 -16.40 15.36
C ALA A 87 -23.03 -17.64 15.28
N GLU A 88 -23.32 -18.67 16.07
CA GLU A 88 -22.62 -19.96 15.97
C GLU A 88 -22.86 -20.64 14.61
N GLY A 89 -21.87 -21.41 14.12
CA GLY A 89 -21.94 -22.04 12.81
C GLY A 89 -21.66 -21.04 11.68
N LYS A 90 -22.18 -21.29 10.48
CA LYS A 90 -21.96 -20.37 9.36
C LYS A 90 -22.73 -19.07 9.59
N ALA A 91 -22.03 -17.93 9.59
CA ALA A 91 -22.61 -16.63 9.88
C ALA A 91 -22.22 -15.59 8.82
N ARG A 92 -23.16 -14.72 8.47
CA ARG A 92 -22.97 -13.67 7.46
C ARG A 92 -23.29 -12.28 8.02
N LEU A 93 -22.49 -11.30 7.62
CA LEU A 93 -22.82 -9.88 7.69
C LEU A 93 -22.93 -9.36 6.26
N SER A 94 -24.00 -8.65 5.93
CA SER A 94 -24.15 -7.95 4.66
C SER A 94 -24.49 -6.49 4.85
N TYR A 95 -24.02 -5.63 3.93
CA TYR A 95 -24.32 -4.20 3.91
C TYR A 95 -24.17 -3.67 2.50
N ARG A 96 -24.64 -2.45 2.29
CA ARG A 96 -24.42 -1.66 1.07
C ARG A 96 -23.35 -0.62 1.32
N VAL A 97 -22.59 -0.33 0.27
CA VAL A 97 -21.57 0.71 0.29
C VAL A 97 -21.60 1.52 -0.98
N ARG A 98 -21.62 2.86 -0.86
CA ARG A 98 -21.48 3.76 -2.00
C ARG A 98 -20.06 3.68 -2.57
N ILE A 99 -19.95 3.53 -3.89
CA ILE A 99 -18.67 3.38 -4.58
C ILE A 99 -18.08 4.73 -4.98
N SER A 100 -18.86 5.66 -5.53
CA SER A 100 -18.29 6.93 -5.96
C SER A 100 -18.06 7.89 -4.80
N HIS A 101 -16.82 8.35 -4.67
CA HIS A 101 -16.37 9.28 -3.63
C HIS A 101 -15.97 10.62 -4.26
N PRO A 102 -16.83 11.65 -4.15
CA PRO A 102 -16.49 12.98 -4.63
C PRO A 102 -15.54 13.69 -3.65
N ARG A 103 -14.54 14.36 -4.18
CA ARG A 103 -13.70 15.33 -3.46
C ARG A 103 -14.33 16.72 -3.54
N ASP A 104 -13.92 17.62 -2.64
CA ASP A 104 -14.39 19.01 -2.57
C ASP A 104 -14.34 19.76 -3.91
N ASN A 105 -13.42 19.39 -4.80
CA ASN A 105 -13.25 19.99 -6.12
C ASN A 105 -14.07 19.31 -7.24
N GLY A 106 -15.03 18.46 -6.89
CA GLY A 106 -15.90 17.73 -7.83
C GLY A 106 -15.21 16.59 -8.59
N ARG A 107 -13.98 16.23 -8.22
CA ARG A 107 -13.25 15.08 -8.77
C ARG A 107 -13.50 13.82 -7.95
N TYR A 108 -13.17 12.66 -8.51
CA TYR A 108 -13.39 11.38 -7.86
C TYR A 108 -12.09 10.65 -7.55
N ASP A 109 -11.94 10.10 -6.35
CA ASP A 109 -10.89 9.12 -6.06
C ASP A 109 -11.39 7.68 -6.01
N ALA A 110 -12.71 7.48 -5.95
CA ALA A 110 -13.38 6.25 -6.34
C ALA A 110 -14.59 6.60 -7.22
N ARG A 111 -14.88 5.77 -8.23
CA ARG A 111 -16.00 6.01 -9.15
C ARG A 111 -16.55 4.71 -9.72
N MET A 112 -17.86 4.62 -9.78
CA MET A 112 -18.58 3.64 -10.59
C MET A 112 -19.39 4.32 -11.69
N THR A 113 -19.45 3.65 -12.82
CA THR A 113 -20.26 4.00 -13.98
C THR A 113 -21.03 2.76 -14.40
N SER A 114 -21.87 2.87 -15.43
CA SER A 114 -22.55 1.71 -16.02
C SER A 114 -21.58 0.65 -16.58
N ASP A 115 -20.35 1.02 -16.93
CA ASP A 115 -19.40 0.17 -17.67
C ASP A 115 -18.17 -0.29 -16.88
N TRP A 116 -17.88 0.40 -15.77
CA TRP A 116 -16.70 0.12 -14.94
C TRP A 116 -16.79 0.74 -13.54
N ALA A 117 -16.02 0.18 -12.61
CA ALA A 117 -15.76 0.75 -11.29
C ALA A 117 -14.27 0.74 -10.95
N LEU A 118 -13.76 1.87 -10.47
CA LEU A 118 -12.39 2.08 -9.97
C LEU A 118 -12.49 2.56 -8.52
N PHE A 119 -11.95 1.79 -7.58
CA PHE A 119 -12.11 2.03 -6.14
C PHE A 119 -10.98 1.34 -5.37
N ARG A 120 -10.92 1.53 -4.04
CA ARG A 120 -10.04 0.74 -3.16
C ARG A 120 -10.85 -0.25 -2.37
N GLY A 121 -10.34 -1.46 -2.18
CA GLY A 121 -11.05 -2.46 -1.38
C GLY A 121 -11.07 -2.14 0.12
N ASP A 122 -10.26 -1.18 0.58
CA ASP A 122 -10.37 -0.55 1.90
C ASP A 122 -11.75 0.09 2.14
N ASP A 123 -12.35 0.61 1.07
CA ASP A 123 -13.65 1.27 1.08
C ASP A 123 -14.79 0.24 0.95
N LEU A 124 -14.51 -0.98 0.47
CA LEU A 124 -15.49 -2.07 0.48
C LEU A 124 -15.60 -2.74 1.84
N VAL A 125 -14.46 -2.94 2.52
CA VAL A 125 -14.39 -3.60 3.82
C VAL A 125 -13.66 -2.68 4.81
N PRO A 126 -14.39 -1.96 5.68
CA PRO A 126 -13.79 -0.97 6.56
C PRO A 126 -12.80 -1.60 7.55
N PRO A 127 -11.85 -0.81 8.10
CA PRO A 127 -10.99 -1.27 9.17
C PRO A 127 -11.82 -1.78 10.35
N ALA A 128 -11.41 -2.89 10.95
CA ALA A 128 -12.10 -3.45 12.10
C ALA A 128 -11.12 -3.91 13.18
N ARG A 129 -11.50 -3.75 14.45
CA ARG A 129 -10.86 -4.42 15.56
C ARG A 129 -11.46 -5.83 15.67
N LEU A 130 -10.62 -6.84 15.51
CA LEU A 130 -10.99 -8.25 15.63
C LEU A 130 -10.78 -8.73 17.08
N ASP A 131 -11.81 -9.35 17.66
CA ASP A 131 -11.70 -10.23 18.81
C ASP A 131 -12.06 -11.66 18.36
N GLN A 132 -11.09 -12.57 18.43
CA GLN A 132 -11.22 -13.95 17.96
C GLN A 132 -10.80 -14.95 19.03
N VAL A 133 -11.21 -16.20 18.86
CA VAL A 133 -10.74 -17.30 19.71
C VAL A 133 -9.25 -17.55 19.47
N ASP A 134 -8.50 -17.76 20.55
CA ASP A 134 -7.07 -18.04 20.49
C ASP A 134 -6.77 -19.28 19.62
N GLY A 135 -5.67 -19.21 18.88
CA GLY A 135 -5.26 -20.29 17.97
C GLY A 135 -6.09 -20.40 16.69
N VAL A 136 -7.05 -19.50 16.42
CA VAL A 136 -7.73 -19.42 15.12
C VAL A 136 -6.86 -18.66 14.11
N LYS A 137 -6.83 -19.16 12.87
CA LYS A 137 -6.33 -18.40 11.71
C LYS A 137 -7.46 -18.22 10.70
N LEU A 138 -7.84 -16.98 10.44
CA LEU A 138 -8.77 -16.66 9.36
C LEU A 138 -8.09 -16.83 8.00
N VAL A 139 -8.79 -17.39 7.03
CA VAL A 139 -8.31 -17.59 5.66
C VAL A 139 -9.22 -16.83 4.72
N SER A 140 -8.75 -15.64 4.30
CA SER A 140 -9.57 -14.69 3.56
C SER A 140 -9.52 -14.90 2.04
N ARG A 141 -10.69 -14.86 1.38
CA ARG A 141 -10.78 -14.68 -0.08
C ARG A 141 -11.87 -13.67 -0.41
N ILE A 142 -11.73 -13.01 -1.55
CA ILE A 142 -12.74 -12.11 -2.08
C ILE A 142 -13.22 -12.59 -3.46
N THR A 143 -14.53 -12.57 -3.66
CA THR A 143 -15.20 -12.95 -4.92
C THR A 143 -16.09 -11.81 -5.40
N PHE A 144 -16.04 -11.53 -6.70
CA PHE A 144 -16.85 -10.47 -7.31
C PHE A 144 -17.88 -11.04 -8.29
N GLU A 145 -19.12 -10.62 -8.13
CA GLU A 145 -20.19 -10.73 -9.10
C GLU A 145 -20.19 -9.46 -9.97
N LEU A 146 -19.91 -9.64 -11.26
CA LEU A 146 -19.81 -8.53 -12.20
C LEU A 146 -21.15 -8.34 -12.94
N PRO A 147 -21.62 -7.10 -13.12
CA PRO A 147 -22.77 -6.78 -13.95
C PRO A 147 -22.65 -7.32 -15.38
N GLU A 148 -23.77 -7.43 -16.07
CA GLU A 148 -23.77 -7.84 -17.48
C GLU A 148 -22.88 -6.90 -18.33
N GLY A 149 -22.10 -7.49 -19.23
CA GLY A 149 -21.18 -6.75 -20.10
C GLY A 149 -19.83 -6.37 -19.47
N TRP A 150 -19.69 -6.47 -18.14
CA TRP A 150 -18.39 -6.30 -17.47
C TRP A 150 -17.55 -7.57 -17.66
N LYS A 151 -16.33 -7.42 -18.17
CA LYS A 151 -15.53 -8.55 -18.67
C LYS A 151 -14.52 -9.08 -17.65
N SER A 152 -14.05 -8.22 -16.75
CA SER A 152 -12.96 -8.57 -15.84
C SER A 152 -12.93 -7.64 -14.62
N ILE A 153 -12.29 -8.13 -13.57
CA ILE A 153 -11.83 -7.34 -12.43
C ILE A 153 -10.36 -7.61 -12.17
N GLU A 154 -9.58 -6.55 -11.92
CA GLU A 154 -8.17 -6.59 -11.54
C GLU A 154 -8.00 -6.09 -10.11
N THR A 155 -7.12 -6.75 -9.35
CA THR A 155 -6.79 -6.41 -7.96
C THR A 155 -5.27 -6.56 -7.73
N GLY A 156 -4.73 -5.95 -6.67
CA GLY A 156 -3.37 -6.24 -6.18
C GLY A 156 -3.20 -7.63 -5.56
N TRP A 157 -4.26 -8.45 -5.51
CA TRP A 157 -4.27 -9.76 -4.86
C TRP A 157 -4.11 -10.92 -5.87
N PRO A 158 -3.48 -12.04 -5.48
CA PRO A 158 -3.34 -13.22 -6.35
C PRO A 158 -4.71 -13.80 -6.74
N ARG A 159 -4.91 -14.04 -8.05
CA ARG A 159 -6.13 -14.67 -8.56
C ARG A 159 -6.09 -16.18 -8.27
N VAL A 160 -7.17 -16.72 -7.70
CA VAL A 160 -7.32 -18.14 -7.38
C VAL A 160 -8.56 -18.79 -8.01
N GLY A 161 -9.34 -18.02 -8.78
CA GLY A 161 -10.50 -18.50 -9.53
C GLY A 161 -11.12 -17.41 -10.39
N LYS A 162 -12.26 -17.71 -11.02
CA LYS A 162 -13.04 -16.72 -11.77
C LYS A 162 -13.50 -15.62 -10.82
N ASN A 163 -13.04 -14.40 -11.05
CA ASN A 163 -13.29 -13.23 -10.20
C ASN A 163 -13.05 -13.45 -8.70
N ARG A 164 -12.16 -14.40 -8.36
CA ARG A 164 -11.86 -14.79 -6.98
C ARG A 164 -10.37 -14.63 -6.68
N PHE A 165 -10.06 -14.02 -5.54
CA PHE A 165 -8.71 -13.63 -5.16
C PHE A 165 -8.41 -14.02 -3.72
N ARG A 166 -7.16 -14.40 -3.45
CA ARG A 166 -6.68 -14.69 -2.09
C ARG A 166 -6.26 -13.40 -1.42
N VAL A 167 -6.78 -13.16 -0.22
CA VAL A 167 -6.41 -12.01 0.62
C VAL A 167 -5.59 -12.58 1.77
N ASP A 168 -4.27 -12.38 1.72
CA ASP A 168 -3.33 -12.90 2.72
C ASP A 168 -2.37 -11.77 3.13
N ASN A 169 -2.59 -11.20 4.30
CA ASN A 169 -1.71 -10.19 4.89
C ASN A 169 -1.06 -10.75 6.15
N ARG A 170 0.17 -11.25 6.01
CA ARG A 170 0.91 -11.92 7.09
C ARG A 170 1.19 -11.04 8.32
N GLU A 171 1.03 -9.73 8.20
CA GLU A 171 1.23 -8.76 9.29
C GLU A 171 -0.06 -8.52 10.11
N ARG A 172 -1.19 -9.11 9.72
CA ARG A 172 -2.50 -8.90 10.35
C ARG A 172 -3.18 -10.24 10.67
N LEU A 173 -4.06 -10.21 11.67
CA LEU A 173 -4.97 -11.34 11.97
C LEU A 173 -6.27 -11.26 11.16
N PHE A 174 -6.68 -10.03 10.82
CA PHE A 174 -7.84 -9.73 10.00
C PHE A 174 -7.39 -9.23 8.63
N ASP A 175 -7.43 -10.14 7.65
CA ASP A 175 -6.98 -9.89 6.29
C ASP A 175 -8.07 -9.19 5.48
N ARG A 176 -7.95 -7.86 5.36
CA ARG A 176 -8.83 -7.03 4.53
C ARG A 176 -8.35 -7.00 3.07
N PRO A 177 -9.26 -6.95 2.09
CA PRO A 177 -8.95 -6.87 0.67
C PRO A 177 -8.49 -5.45 0.27
N THR A 178 -7.45 -4.91 0.90
CA THR A 178 -6.98 -3.53 0.69
C THR A 178 -6.34 -3.32 -0.68
N GLY A 179 -6.14 -2.06 -1.06
CA GLY A 179 -5.51 -1.67 -2.32
C GLY A 179 -6.49 -1.36 -3.45
N TRP A 180 -5.97 -0.82 -4.55
CA TRP A 180 -6.75 -0.45 -5.71
C TRP A 180 -7.33 -1.65 -6.44
N MET A 181 -8.52 -1.46 -6.99
CA MET A 181 -9.25 -2.42 -7.80
C MET A 181 -9.91 -1.73 -8.97
N LEU A 182 -10.04 -2.47 -10.07
CA LEU A 182 -10.71 -1.99 -11.27
C LEU A 182 -11.53 -3.11 -11.89
N ALA A 183 -12.82 -2.88 -12.07
CA ALA A 183 -13.76 -3.81 -12.68
C ALA A 183 -14.45 -3.17 -13.88
N GLY A 184 -14.84 -3.98 -14.88
CA GLY A 184 -15.65 -3.51 -16.01
C GLY A 184 -15.16 -3.93 -17.38
N LYS A 185 -15.37 -3.05 -18.37
CA LYS A 185 -14.84 -3.15 -19.73
C LYS A 185 -13.42 -2.59 -19.78
N LEU A 186 -12.42 -3.45 -19.56
CA LEU A 186 -11.04 -3.02 -19.31
C LEU A 186 -10.12 -3.28 -20.51
N GLY A 187 -9.16 -2.38 -20.70
CA GLY A 187 -7.93 -2.65 -21.44
C GLY A 187 -6.79 -2.94 -20.46
N THR A 188 -6.12 -4.08 -20.63
CA THR A 188 -5.07 -4.53 -19.70
C THR A 188 -3.76 -4.85 -20.43
N ARG A 189 -2.63 -4.57 -19.79
CA ARG A 189 -1.29 -5.03 -20.16
C ARG A 189 -0.66 -5.74 -18.98
N ARG A 190 0.08 -6.82 -19.25
CA ARG A 190 0.73 -7.63 -18.24
C ARG A 190 2.15 -7.93 -18.66
N ALA A 191 3.02 -7.96 -17.68
CA ALA A 191 4.40 -8.42 -17.82
C ALA A 191 4.85 -9.00 -16.48
N LYS A 192 5.86 -9.86 -16.53
CA LYS A 192 6.63 -10.22 -15.34
C LYS A 192 7.91 -9.40 -15.36
N LEU A 193 8.13 -8.58 -14.34
CA LEU A 193 9.35 -7.79 -14.16
C LEU A 193 10.02 -8.26 -12.87
N GLY A 194 11.23 -8.80 -12.96
CA GLY A 194 11.83 -9.52 -11.84
C GLY A 194 10.94 -10.69 -11.40
N GLU A 195 10.63 -10.78 -10.11
CA GLU A 195 9.67 -11.75 -9.58
C GLU A 195 8.24 -11.21 -9.44
N THR A 196 7.99 -9.96 -9.86
CA THR A 196 6.68 -9.32 -9.75
C THR A 196 5.82 -9.56 -10.99
N ASP A 197 4.59 -10.04 -10.77
CA ASP A 197 3.54 -10.01 -11.77
C ASP A 197 2.93 -8.60 -11.85
N VAL A 198 3.27 -7.86 -12.91
CA VAL A 198 2.79 -6.49 -13.15
C VAL A 198 1.54 -6.52 -14.03
N THR A 199 0.49 -5.83 -13.58
CA THR A 199 -0.73 -5.58 -14.35
C THR A 199 -1.01 -4.10 -14.41
N ILE A 200 -1.21 -3.56 -15.62
CA ILE A 200 -1.61 -2.18 -15.85
C ILE A 200 -2.97 -2.21 -16.54
N ALA A 201 -3.98 -1.63 -15.89
CA ALA A 201 -5.36 -1.70 -16.35
C ALA A 201 -6.04 -0.33 -16.31
N ALA A 202 -6.94 -0.10 -17.27
CA ALA A 202 -7.82 1.07 -17.28
C ALA A 202 -9.11 0.72 -18.02
N PRO A 203 -10.23 1.42 -17.75
CA PRO A 203 -11.42 1.28 -18.58
C PRO A 203 -11.12 1.65 -20.04
N VAL A 204 -11.81 0.99 -20.97
CA VAL A 204 -11.69 1.32 -22.40
C VAL A 204 -12.21 2.73 -22.64
N GLY A 205 -11.42 3.56 -23.35
CA GLY A 205 -11.79 4.94 -23.65
C GLY A 205 -11.18 6.00 -22.73
N GLU A 206 -10.66 5.61 -21.56
CA GLU A 206 -10.15 6.54 -20.53
C GLU A 206 -8.74 7.10 -20.79
N GLY A 207 -8.21 6.97 -22.01
CA GLY A 207 -6.95 7.63 -22.42
C GLY A 207 -5.65 7.14 -21.77
N VAL A 208 -5.67 6.19 -20.82
CA VAL A 208 -4.46 5.73 -20.12
C VAL A 208 -3.47 5.05 -21.07
N ARG A 209 -2.23 5.57 -21.10
CA ARG A 209 -1.13 5.08 -21.93
C ARG A 209 -0.41 3.87 -21.29
N ARG A 210 -1.12 2.74 -21.22
CA ARG A 210 -0.66 1.52 -20.54
C ARG A 210 0.68 0.97 -21.06
N MET A 211 0.94 1.08 -22.36
CA MET A 211 2.21 0.61 -22.95
C MET A 211 3.37 1.51 -22.54
N ASP A 212 3.19 2.84 -22.58
CA ASP A 212 4.20 3.79 -22.14
C ASP A 212 4.54 3.59 -20.66
N ILE A 213 3.53 3.36 -19.80
CA ILE A 213 3.73 2.98 -18.39
C ILE A 213 4.56 1.71 -18.30
N LEU A 214 4.19 0.65 -19.04
CA LEU A 214 4.93 -0.62 -19.02
C LEU A 214 6.39 -0.44 -19.46
N THR A 215 6.63 0.32 -20.53
CA THR A 215 7.96 0.62 -21.03
C THR A 215 8.79 1.36 -19.99
N MET A 216 8.20 2.37 -19.32
CA MET A 216 8.88 3.11 -18.25
C MET A 216 9.22 2.18 -17.08
N LEU A 217 8.30 1.31 -16.66
CA LEU A 217 8.58 0.33 -15.61
C LEU A 217 9.73 -0.59 -16.00
N THR A 218 9.70 -1.18 -17.20
CA THR A 218 10.79 -2.04 -17.70
C THR A 218 12.13 -1.30 -17.71
N PHE A 219 12.11 -0.02 -18.04
CA PHE A 219 13.30 0.82 -18.08
C PHE A 219 13.92 1.06 -16.69
N VAL A 220 13.11 1.36 -15.67
CA VAL A 220 13.61 1.63 -14.31
C VAL A 220 13.71 0.39 -13.41
N TRP A 221 13.16 -0.76 -13.84
CA TRP A 221 13.04 -1.95 -13.00
C TRP A 221 14.37 -2.47 -12.42
N PRO A 222 15.48 -2.51 -13.17
CA PRO A 222 16.75 -2.98 -12.62
C PRO A 222 17.24 -2.10 -11.46
N GLU A 223 17.06 -0.77 -11.58
CA GLU A 223 17.49 0.18 -10.58
C GLU A 223 16.63 0.11 -9.31
N ILE A 224 15.31 -0.07 -9.45
CA ILE A 224 14.44 -0.22 -8.29
C ILE A 224 14.75 -1.51 -7.51
N GLN A 225 15.04 -2.62 -8.20
CA GLN A 225 15.45 -3.89 -7.56
C GLN A 225 16.83 -3.77 -6.89
N HIS A 226 17.71 -2.92 -7.43
CA HIS A 226 18.98 -2.64 -6.79
C HIS A 226 18.76 -1.99 -5.42
N VAL A 227 17.85 -1.01 -5.33
CA VAL A 227 17.56 -0.30 -4.07
C VAL A 227 16.74 -1.18 -3.11
N PHE A 228 15.64 -1.75 -3.57
CA PHE A 228 14.67 -2.47 -2.75
C PHE A 228 14.75 -3.98 -2.99
N PRO A 229 15.32 -4.76 -2.06
CA PRO A 229 15.65 -6.17 -2.30
C PRO A 229 14.46 -7.13 -2.25
N ARG A 230 13.24 -6.63 -2.01
CA ARG A 230 12.03 -7.43 -1.90
C ARG A 230 11.02 -7.00 -2.95
N ASP A 231 10.87 -7.83 -3.97
CA ASP A 231 9.84 -7.68 -4.97
C ASP A 231 8.46 -8.00 -4.36
N PRO A 232 7.43 -7.17 -4.56
CA PRO A 232 6.07 -7.61 -4.30
C PRO A 232 5.72 -8.74 -5.29
N GLU A 233 5.01 -9.77 -4.86
CA GLU A 233 4.56 -10.85 -5.77
C GLU A 233 3.70 -10.30 -6.91
N LYS A 234 2.94 -9.23 -6.65
CA LYS A 234 2.05 -8.58 -7.61
C LYS A 234 2.10 -7.07 -7.50
N LEU A 235 2.00 -6.40 -8.64
CA LEU A 235 1.79 -4.96 -8.73
C LEU A 235 0.63 -4.67 -9.67
N LEU A 236 -0.40 -3.97 -9.19
CA LEU A 236 -1.48 -3.46 -10.02
C LEU A 236 -1.40 -1.93 -10.16
N ILE A 237 -1.31 -1.45 -11.40
CA ILE A 237 -1.48 -0.03 -11.71
C ILE A 237 -2.84 0.14 -12.36
N VAL A 238 -3.71 0.93 -11.74
CA VAL A 238 -5.00 1.33 -12.33
C VAL A 238 -4.93 2.78 -12.79
N GLY A 239 -5.72 3.13 -13.80
CA GLY A 239 -5.86 4.51 -14.21
C GLY A 239 -7.19 4.77 -14.88
N ALA A 240 -7.57 6.05 -14.89
CA ALA A 240 -8.71 6.58 -15.61
C ALA A 240 -8.49 8.07 -15.90
N GLY A 241 -9.30 8.65 -16.78
CA GLY A 241 -9.25 10.07 -17.13
C GLY A 241 -10.20 10.92 -16.29
N ASP A 242 -10.54 12.09 -16.80
CA ASP A 242 -11.55 12.95 -16.17
C ASP A 242 -12.89 12.20 -16.03
N PRO A 243 -13.63 12.37 -14.92
CA PRO A 243 -13.46 13.34 -13.85
C PRO A 243 -12.67 12.82 -12.64
N MET A 244 -11.85 11.78 -12.79
CA MET A 244 -11.05 11.29 -11.68
C MET A 244 -10.07 12.35 -11.18
N TRP A 245 -9.65 12.22 -9.92
CA TRP A 245 -8.69 13.11 -9.32
C TRP A 245 -7.36 13.02 -10.08
N ARG A 246 -6.80 14.18 -10.40
CA ARG A 246 -5.56 14.30 -11.15
C ARG A 246 -4.39 14.10 -10.20
N GLY A 247 -3.79 12.92 -10.21
CA GLY A 247 -2.69 12.56 -9.31
C GLY A 247 -2.23 11.11 -9.45
N GLY A 248 -1.30 10.74 -8.58
CA GLY A 248 -0.95 9.37 -8.27
C GLY A 248 -1.34 9.08 -6.82
N LEU A 249 -1.72 7.85 -6.50
CA LEU A 249 -1.94 7.46 -5.10
C LEU A 249 -1.64 5.98 -4.91
N SER A 250 -0.63 5.68 -4.09
CA SER A 250 -0.23 4.33 -3.73
C SER A 250 -1.13 3.67 -2.69
N ALA A 251 -1.15 2.34 -2.74
CA ALA A 251 -1.81 1.45 -1.80
C ALA A 251 -1.07 0.10 -1.78
N PRO A 252 -1.43 -0.85 -0.90
CA PRO A 252 -0.78 -2.16 -0.88
C PRO A 252 -0.82 -2.85 -2.26
N ASN A 253 0.34 -3.27 -2.76
CA ASN A 253 0.54 -3.97 -4.04
C ASN A 253 -0.09 -3.27 -5.26
N SER A 254 -0.41 -1.98 -5.17
CA SER A 254 -1.15 -1.29 -6.21
C SER A 254 -1.09 0.22 -6.12
N PHE A 255 -1.33 0.93 -7.21
CA PHE A 255 -1.50 2.38 -7.18
C PHE A 255 -2.35 2.89 -8.34
N TYR A 256 -2.96 4.05 -8.14
CA TYR A 256 -3.71 4.76 -9.16
C TYR A 256 -2.83 5.80 -9.85
N MET A 257 -3.02 5.96 -11.16
CA MET A 257 -2.45 7.06 -11.96
C MET A 257 -3.52 7.66 -12.88
N HIS A 258 -3.72 8.97 -12.79
CA HIS A 258 -4.58 9.69 -13.72
C HIS A 258 -4.00 9.67 -15.14
N ALA A 259 -4.84 9.51 -16.17
CA ALA A 259 -4.42 9.36 -17.57
C ALA A 259 -3.57 10.52 -18.11
N ASP A 260 -3.88 11.75 -17.71
CA ASP A 260 -3.15 12.96 -18.12
C ASP A 260 -1.85 13.21 -17.34
N ARG A 261 -1.50 12.36 -16.36
CA ARG A 261 -0.23 12.53 -15.64
C ARG A 261 0.92 12.13 -16.57
N PRO A 262 1.89 13.03 -16.82
CA PRO A 262 3.06 12.67 -17.60
C PRO A 262 3.86 11.60 -16.84
N LEU A 263 4.50 10.69 -17.59
CA LEU A 263 5.37 9.68 -17.00
C LEU A 263 6.62 10.30 -16.37
N VAL A 264 7.13 11.38 -16.97
CA VAL A 264 8.17 12.24 -16.43
C VAL A 264 7.70 13.68 -16.61
N SER A 265 7.59 14.40 -15.52
CA SER A 265 7.12 15.78 -15.45
C SER A 265 8.18 16.77 -15.94
N GLU A 266 7.78 18.01 -16.23
CA GLU A 266 8.70 19.07 -16.68
C GLU A 266 9.77 19.40 -15.63
N ASN A 267 9.39 19.39 -14.35
CA ASN A 267 10.30 19.50 -13.20
C ASN A 267 11.20 18.25 -12.99
N GLY A 268 11.24 17.33 -13.95
CA GLY A 268 12.17 16.20 -14.02
C GLY A 268 11.86 15.01 -13.11
N THR A 269 10.86 15.09 -12.23
CA THR A 269 10.40 13.95 -11.42
C THR A 269 9.43 13.04 -12.19
N SER A 270 9.21 11.83 -11.70
CA SER A 270 8.23 10.89 -12.23
C SER A 270 7.22 10.49 -11.17
N SER A 271 5.98 10.97 -11.28
CA SER A 271 4.90 10.55 -10.37
C SER A 271 4.66 9.03 -10.43
N LEU A 272 4.86 8.41 -11.60
CA LEU A 272 4.79 6.95 -11.73
C LEU A 272 5.83 6.25 -10.84
N VAL A 273 7.09 6.71 -10.89
CA VAL A 273 8.18 6.10 -10.10
C VAL A 273 8.04 6.47 -8.62
N HIS A 274 7.55 7.66 -8.30
CA HIS A 274 7.22 8.08 -6.94
C HIS A 274 6.25 7.08 -6.27
N GLU A 275 5.10 6.81 -6.90
CA GLU A 275 4.14 5.83 -6.36
C GLU A 275 4.71 4.41 -6.32
N LEU A 276 5.54 4.05 -7.31
CA LEU A 276 6.22 2.76 -7.33
C LEU A 276 7.14 2.60 -6.11
N VAL A 277 7.88 3.65 -5.75
CA VAL A 277 8.76 3.65 -4.57
C VAL A 277 7.95 3.50 -3.27
N HIS A 278 6.77 4.12 -3.16
CA HIS A 278 5.89 3.87 -2.01
C HIS A 278 5.48 2.40 -1.91
N VAL A 279 5.13 1.74 -3.03
CA VAL A 279 4.74 0.32 -3.02
C VAL A 279 5.92 -0.60 -2.64
N PHE A 280 7.12 -0.32 -3.12
CA PHE A 280 8.31 -1.14 -2.85
C PHE A 280 8.87 -0.92 -1.45
N SER A 281 8.98 0.33 -1.02
CA SER A 281 9.57 0.67 0.29
C SER A 281 8.63 0.30 1.44
N ARG A 282 7.33 0.52 1.29
CA ARG A 282 6.31 0.39 2.34
C ARG A 282 6.65 1.13 3.64
N ILE A 283 7.51 2.14 3.56
CA ILE A 283 7.91 2.94 4.71
C ILE A 283 6.71 3.77 5.16
N GLN A 284 6.31 3.60 6.42
CA GLN A 284 5.31 4.42 7.07
C GLN A 284 6.01 5.32 8.08
N ASP A 285 5.67 6.61 8.07
CA ASP A 285 6.23 7.55 9.04
C ASP A 285 5.37 7.67 10.31
N THR A 286 5.99 8.24 11.34
CA THR A 286 5.35 8.65 12.58
C THR A 286 5.99 9.91 13.11
N ASP A 287 5.40 10.51 14.15
CA ASP A 287 6.00 11.64 14.87
C ASP A 287 6.40 12.78 13.92
N ARG A 288 5.47 13.24 13.07
CA ARG A 288 5.70 14.35 12.12
C ARG A 288 6.93 14.15 11.21
N SER A 289 7.11 12.92 10.70
CA SER A 289 8.28 12.53 9.88
C SER A 289 7.92 12.17 8.44
N ASP A 290 6.80 12.66 7.93
CA ASP A 290 6.32 12.42 6.56
C ASP A 290 7.31 12.82 5.47
N TRP A 291 8.21 13.77 5.76
CA TRP A 291 9.31 14.14 4.88
C TRP A 291 10.20 12.94 4.53
N ILE A 292 10.23 11.89 5.34
CA ILE A 292 10.99 10.66 5.08
C ILE A 292 10.32 9.85 3.97
N SER A 293 9.04 9.51 4.13
CA SER A 293 8.30 8.69 3.17
C SER A 293 8.15 9.41 1.84
N GLU A 294 7.69 10.65 1.86
CA GLU A 294 7.53 11.51 0.68
C GLU A 294 8.87 11.90 0.06
N GLY A 295 9.86 12.25 0.89
CA GLY A 295 11.18 12.68 0.42
C GLY A 295 11.97 11.54 -0.21
N LEU A 296 11.91 10.32 0.33
CA LEU A 296 12.53 9.15 -0.30
C LEU A 296 11.82 8.78 -1.60
N ALA A 297 10.49 8.83 -1.64
CA ALA A 297 9.72 8.58 -2.86
C ALA A 297 10.10 9.56 -3.97
N GLU A 298 10.18 10.86 -3.67
CA GLU A 298 10.58 11.88 -4.64
C GLU A 298 12.06 11.82 -5.01
N TYR A 299 12.95 11.54 -4.05
CA TYR A 299 14.38 11.35 -4.29
C TYR A 299 14.59 10.21 -5.30
N TYR A 300 13.98 9.04 -5.08
CA TYR A 300 14.10 7.92 -6.00
C TYR A 300 13.31 8.11 -7.30
N ALA A 301 12.24 8.91 -7.31
CA ALA A 301 11.55 9.29 -8.54
C ALA A 301 12.45 10.07 -9.52
N ILE A 302 13.46 10.76 -9.00
CA ILE A 302 14.50 11.43 -9.80
C ILE A 302 15.69 10.48 -10.03
N GLU A 303 16.24 9.91 -8.96
CA GLU A 303 17.49 9.14 -9.04
C GLU A 303 17.34 7.86 -9.85
N LEU A 304 16.23 7.12 -9.75
CA LEU A 304 16.06 5.87 -10.51
C LEU A 304 15.95 6.15 -12.01
N VAL A 305 15.30 7.26 -12.39
CA VAL A 305 15.23 7.69 -13.80
C VAL A 305 16.61 8.10 -14.30
N ARG A 306 17.38 8.83 -13.50
CA ARG A 306 18.76 9.22 -13.82
C ARG A 306 19.68 8.00 -13.95
N ARG A 307 19.67 7.10 -12.97
CA ARG A 307 20.49 5.87 -12.93
C ARG A 307 20.19 4.96 -14.13
N ALA A 308 18.92 4.85 -14.54
CA ALA A 308 18.52 4.10 -15.72
C ALA A 308 18.94 4.77 -17.06
N GLY A 309 19.48 6.00 -17.02
CA GLY A 309 19.91 6.75 -18.20
C GLY A 309 18.82 7.62 -18.84
N GLY A 310 17.69 7.83 -18.15
CA GLY A 310 16.57 8.67 -18.62
C GLY A 310 16.76 10.17 -18.39
N MET A 311 17.85 10.56 -17.73
CA MET A 311 18.18 11.96 -17.42
C MET A 311 19.68 12.20 -17.58
N SER A 312 20.05 13.25 -18.33
CA SER A 312 21.45 13.71 -18.41
C SER A 312 21.86 14.46 -17.13
N GLU A 313 23.15 14.56 -16.89
CA GLU A 313 23.67 15.30 -15.73
C GLU A 313 23.31 16.80 -15.78
N ASP A 314 23.32 17.44 -16.95
CA ASP A 314 22.90 18.84 -17.09
C ASP A 314 21.43 19.02 -16.68
N ARG A 315 20.55 18.10 -17.10
CA ARG A 315 19.14 18.12 -16.71
C ARG A 315 18.97 17.86 -15.22
N TYR A 316 19.76 16.96 -14.65
CA TYR A 316 19.74 16.69 -13.21
C TYR A 316 20.14 17.92 -12.38
N GLN A 317 21.17 18.67 -12.81
CA GLN A 317 21.52 19.93 -12.13
C GLN A 317 20.41 20.97 -12.23
N ALA A 318 19.78 21.12 -13.41
CA ALA A 318 18.63 22.03 -13.57
C ALA A 318 17.45 21.67 -12.65
N VAL A 319 17.13 20.38 -12.52
CA VAL A 319 16.10 19.89 -11.57
C VAL A 319 16.48 20.26 -10.13
N ARG A 320 17.75 20.06 -9.75
CA ARG A 320 18.24 20.40 -8.41
C ARG A 320 18.17 21.90 -8.12
N GLU A 321 18.44 22.74 -9.11
CA GLU A 321 18.26 24.20 -9.01
C GLU A 321 16.79 24.57 -8.79
N GLU A 322 15.87 23.97 -9.56
CA GLU A 322 14.42 24.20 -9.41
C GLU A 322 13.92 23.77 -8.02
N LEU A 323 14.35 22.61 -7.51
CA LEU A 323 14.03 22.15 -6.16
C LEU A 323 14.55 23.13 -5.09
N SER A 324 15.74 23.68 -5.28
CA SER A 324 16.33 24.67 -4.37
C SER A 324 15.50 25.96 -4.33
N ASP A 325 15.09 26.46 -5.48
CA ASP A 325 14.26 27.66 -5.57
C ASP A 325 12.86 27.44 -4.99
N TRP A 326 12.23 26.30 -5.32
CA TRP A 326 10.89 25.98 -4.85
C TRP A 326 10.83 25.79 -3.34
N SER A 327 11.88 25.20 -2.75
CA SER A 327 11.96 24.90 -1.32
C SER A 327 12.55 26.03 -0.46
N ARG A 328 12.93 27.17 -1.05
CA ARG A 328 13.70 28.24 -0.39
C ARG A 328 13.09 28.76 0.91
N LYS A 329 11.76 28.74 1.04
CA LYS A 329 11.03 29.24 2.23
C LYS A 329 10.79 28.16 3.30
N VAL A 330 11.26 26.93 3.09
CA VAL A 330 11.07 25.83 4.04
C VAL A 330 12.15 25.89 5.11
N ASP A 331 11.70 26.11 6.34
CA ASP A 331 12.50 26.23 7.56
C ASP A 331 12.43 24.99 8.47
N SER A 332 11.45 24.10 8.26
CA SER A 332 11.34 22.81 8.94
C SER A 332 10.78 21.73 8.01
N LEU A 333 11.28 20.49 8.19
CA LEU A 333 10.76 19.26 7.59
C LEU A 333 9.82 18.51 8.54
N ARG A 334 9.68 18.95 9.79
CA ARG A 334 8.90 18.26 10.82
C ARG A 334 7.42 18.58 10.66
N THR A 335 6.76 17.96 9.68
CA THR A 335 5.33 18.18 9.37
C THR A 335 4.49 16.92 9.57
N ALA A 336 3.18 17.11 9.75
CA ALA A 336 2.23 16.00 9.77
C ALA A 336 1.66 15.70 8.37
N ARG A 337 1.72 16.67 7.44
CA ARG A 337 1.51 16.46 6.00
C ARG A 337 2.52 17.28 5.19
N SER A 338 3.40 16.60 4.47
CA SER A 338 4.42 17.20 3.63
C SER A 338 3.76 17.83 2.40
N THR A 339 4.16 19.06 2.10
CA THR A 339 3.74 19.79 0.90
C THR A 339 4.83 19.70 -0.16
N GLY A 340 4.52 19.99 -1.43
CA GLY A 340 5.52 19.99 -2.51
C GLY A 340 6.85 20.69 -2.17
N PRO A 341 6.85 21.93 -1.62
CA PRO A 341 8.08 22.59 -1.16
C PRO A 341 8.84 21.84 -0.06
N VAL A 342 8.12 21.21 0.88
CA VAL A 342 8.73 20.42 1.98
C VAL A 342 9.37 19.16 1.41
N THR A 343 8.67 18.44 0.53
CA THR A 343 9.22 17.28 -0.18
C THR A 343 10.45 17.68 -1.00
N ALA A 344 10.41 18.80 -1.73
CA ALA A 344 11.57 19.31 -2.46
C ALA A 344 12.76 19.63 -1.53
N ARG A 345 12.50 20.21 -0.35
CA ARG A 345 13.53 20.45 0.67
C ARG A 345 14.14 19.15 1.18
N ALA A 346 13.30 18.14 1.39
CA ALA A 346 13.72 16.80 1.83
C ALA A 346 14.62 16.14 0.78
N VAL A 347 14.27 16.20 -0.51
CA VAL A 347 15.12 15.65 -1.59
C VAL A 347 16.52 16.24 -1.57
N LEU A 348 16.64 17.56 -1.40
CA LEU A 348 17.95 18.23 -1.33
C LEU A 348 18.77 17.77 -0.11
N LEU A 349 18.11 17.61 1.05
CA LEU A 349 18.75 17.05 2.24
C LEU A 349 19.25 15.62 1.98
N LEU A 350 18.42 14.79 1.35
CA LEU A 350 18.74 13.39 1.03
C LEU A 350 19.86 13.26 0.00
N GLN A 351 19.94 14.15 -0.99
CA GLN A 351 21.04 14.21 -1.96
C GLN A 351 22.38 14.56 -1.29
N GLU A 352 22.41 15.57 -0.42
CA GLU A 352 23.62 15.90 0.34
C GLU A 352 23.98 14.78 1.33
N LEU A 353 22.98 14.10 1.90
CA LEU A 353 23.20 12.99 2.81
C LEU A 353 23.81 11.78 2.09
N ASP A 354 23.30 11.39 0.92
CA ASP A 354 23.88 10.32 0.11
C ASP A 354 25.35 10.60 -0.20
N LYS A 355 25.66 11.86 -0.54
CA LYS A 355 27.04 12.31 -0.76
C LYS A 355 27.91 12.19 0.50
N GLU A 356 27.42 12.63 1.67
CA GLU A 356 28.15 12.46 2.95
C GLU A 356 28.41 10.97 3.24
N ILE A 357 27.39 10.12 3.12
CA ILE A 357 27.48 8.68 3.38
C ILE A 357 28.53 8.04 2.48
N ARG A 358 28.45 8.27 1.17
CA ARG A 358 29.42 7.71 0.21
C ARG A 358 30.84 8.19 0.50
N GLN A 359 31.04 9.48 0.75
CA GLN A 359 32.37 10.02 1.03
C GLN A 359 32.98 9.43 2.31
N ARG A 360 32.24 9.42 3.42
CA ARG A 360 32.74 8.97 4.71
C ARG A 360 32.94 7.45 4.79
N SER A 361 32.06 6.70 4.13
CA SER A 361 32.14 5.23 4.06
C SER A 361 33.11 4.71 2.99
N LYS A 362 33.74 5.60 2.20
CA LYS A 362 34.52 5.23 1.00
C LYS A 362 33.71 4.38 0.01
N SER A 363 32.47 4.82 -0.26
CA SER A 363 31.47 4.18 -1.12
C SER A 363 31.05 2.78 -0.69
N ARG A 364 31.26 2.42 0.57
CA ARG A 364 30.73 1.17 1.14
C ARG A 364 29.22 1.23 1.34
N TYR A 365 28.72 2.41 1.71
CA TYR A 365 27.31 2.66 1.95
C TYR A 365 26.81 3.85 1.13
N SER A 366 25.49 3.95 1.04
CA SER A 366 24.73 5.01 0.38
C SER A 366 23.37 5.22 1.05
N LEU A 367 22.58 6.16 0.55
CA LEU A 367 21.18 6.32 0.98
C LEU A 367 20.33 5.07 0.69
N ASP A 368 20.71 4.26 -0.29
CA ASP A 368 20.07 2.97 -0.56
C ASP A 368 20.15 2.05 0.67
N ASP A 369 21.28 2.05 1.39
CA ASP A 369 21.48 1.26 2.60
C ASP A 369 20.66 1.78 3.78
N VAL A 370 20.54 3.11 3.91
CA VAL A 370 19.64 3.74 4.89
C VAL A 370 18.21 3.31 4.60
N SER A 371 17.77 3.43 3.35
CA SER A 371 16.42 3.07 2.91
C SER A 371 16.08 1.61 3.24
N ARG A 372 17.00 0.68 2.95
CA ARG A 372 16.85 -0.74 3.31
C ARG A 372 16.81 -0.99 4.82
N GLY A 373 17.48 -0.14 5.62
CA GLY A 373 17.40 -0.16 7.08
C GLY A 373 16.00 0.22 7.58
N LEU A 374 15.45 1.31 7.03
CA LEU A 374 14.13 1.83 7.38
C LEU A 374 13.00 0.86 7.08
N MET A 375 13.08 0.12 5.97
CA MET A 375 12.11 -0.91 5.58
C MET A 375 11.94 -2.05 6.60
N ARG A 376 12.81 -2.14 7.61
CA ARG A 376 12.73 -3.16 8.68
C ARG A 376 11.87 -2.72 9.85
N LEU A 377 11.47 -1.45 9.88
CA LEU A 377 10.66 -0.86 10.95
C LEU A 377 9.19 -0.86 10.52
N ASP A 378 8.29 -1.01 11.50
CA ASP A 378 6.84 -0.88 11.27
C ASP A 378 6.47 0.58 10.96
N LYS A 379 7.07 1.51 11.72
CA LYS A 379 6.99 2.96 11.50
C LYS A 379 8.34 3.61 11.73
N VAL A 380 8.56 4.72 11.04
CA VAL A 380 9.83 5.45 11.03
C VAL A 380 9.63 6.85 11.59
N SER A 381 10.36 7.18 12.66
CA SER A 381 10.52 8.56 13.13
C SER A 381 11.78 9.19 12.53
N THR A 382 11.89 10.52 12.66
CA THR A 382 13.12 11.24 12.31
C THR A 382 14.31 10.77 13.14
N GLN A 383 14.10 10.37 14.40
CA GLN A 383 15.18 9.81 15.22
C GLN A 383 15.65 8.46 14.68
N ASP A 384 14.74 7.55 14.30
CA ASP A 384 15.10 6.25 13.73
C ASP A 384 15.93 6.42 12.44
N PHE A 385 15.57 7.40 11.61
CA PHE A 385 16.30 7.75 10.40
C PHE A 385 17.73 8.22 10.70
N ILE A 386 17.89 9.09 11.69
CA ILE A 386 19.19 9.58 12.14
C ILE A 386 20.03 8.41 12.68
N ASP A 387 19.48 7.61 13.60
CA ASP A 387 20.20 6.53 14.26
C ASP A 387 20.70 5.46 13.27
N ILE A 388 19.86 5.07 12.31
CA ILE A 388 20.24 4.13 11.24
C ILE A 388 21.36 4.72 10.39
N THR A 389 21.25 6.00 10.01
CA THR A 389 22.25 6.66 9.18
C THR A 389 23.60 6.79 9.90
N GLU A 390 23.59 7.23 11.17
CA GLU A 390 24.79 7.41 11.96
C GLU A 390 25.47 6.09 12.31
N THR A 391 24.70 5.02 12.46
CA THR A 391 25.22 3.65 12.60
C THR A 391 26.03 3.24 11.36
N LEU A 392 25.52 3.52 10.15
CA LEU A 392 26.24 3.23 8.90
C LEU A 392 27.50 4.10 8.74
N LEU A 393 27.46 5.34 9.21
CA LEU A 393 28.58 6.27 9.20
C LEU A 393 29.65 6.00 10.28
N GLY A 394 29.29 5.26 11.33
CA GLY A 394 30.13 5.06 12.52
C GLY A 394 30.25 6.33 13.38
N GLY A 395 29.26 7.23 13.34
CA GLY A 395 29.23 8.47 14.12
C GLY A 395 28.34 9.56 13.48
N GLY A 396 28.20 10.69 14.19
CA GLY A 396 27.23 11.75 13.85
C GLY A 396 27.28 12.27 12.42
N SER A 397 26.12 12.53 11.79
CA SER A 397 26.03 13.10 10.43
C SER A 397 26.04 14.63 10.45
N LYS A 398 26.88 15.25 9.62
CA LYS A 398 26.90 16.72 9.47
C LYS A 398 25.67 17.24 8.74
N VAL A 399 25.15 16.46 7.79
CA VAL A 399 23.95 16.85 7.02
C VAL A 399 22.70 16.78 7.90
N LEU A 400 22.60 15.79 8.79
CA LEU A 400 21.46 15.61 9.68
C LEU A 400 21.51 16.52 10.92
N ASP A 401 22.67 17.08 11.29
CA ASP A 401 22.75 18.17 12.28
C ASP A 401 22.27 19.51 11.67
N THR A 402 20.98 19.58 11.38
CA THR A 402 20.32 20.73 10.78
C THR A 402 19.11 21.16 11.58
N ARG A 403 18.80 22.46 11.55
CA ARG A 403 17.57 22.98 12.17
C ARG A 403 16.30 22.50 11.47
N LEU A 404 16.41 22.02 10.23
CA LEU A 404 15.27 21.50 9.46
C LEU A 404 14.60 20.30 10.17
N LEU A 405 15.37 19.52 10.93
CA LEU A 405 14.88 18.30 11.60
C LEU A 405 14.51 18.51 13.07
N ARG A 406 14.54 19.76 13.57
CA ARG A 406 14.29 20.10 14.97
C ARG A 406 12.85 20.54 15.22
#